data_AF-A0A6L8ADA8-F1
#
_entry.id   AF-A0A6L8ADA8-F1
#
_cell.length_a   1.000
_cell.length_b   1.000
_cell.length_c   1.000
_cell.angle_alpha   90.00
_cell.angle_beta   90.00
_cell.angle_gamma   90.00
#
_symmetry.space_group_name_H-M   'P 1'
#
loop_
_entity.id
_entity.type
_entity.pdbx_description
1 polymer ?
#
loop_
_entity_poly.entity_id
_entity_poly.type
_entity_poly.pdbx_seq_one_letter_code
_entity_poly.pdbx_strand_id
1 'polypeptide(L)'
;MGEALRNTKLIFDAFVKVSGAGAKAILPGDLVQYMREQNDPMGIWKIVGELNTLNELGLIQFDEESATWHLIEKSWDPTWSQTAV
;
A
#
# COMPACT_ATOMS: atom_id res chain seq x y z
N MET A 1 -5.72 -11.45 -15.17
CA MET A 1 -5.40 -10.51 -14.08
C MET A 1 -3.95 -10.71 -13.72
N GLY A 2 -3.10 -9.74 -14.10
CA GLY A 2 -1.64 -9.89 -14.15
C GLY A 2 -0.97 -9.79 -12.79
N GLU A 3 0.23 -10.36 -12.69
CA GLU A 3 1.11 -10.41 -11.52
C GLU A 3 1.26 -9.08 -10.76
N ALA A 4 1.16 -7.94 -11.47
CA ALA A 4 1.14 -6.60 -10.90
C ALA A 4 0.01 -6.39 -9.87
N LEU A 5 -1.25 -6.68 -10.23
CA LEU A 5 -2.40 -6.53 -9.32
C LEU A 5 -2.28 -7.41 -8.07
N ARG A 6 -1.62 -8.57 -8.20
CA ARG A 6 -1.36 -9.46 -7.07
C ARG A 6 -0.34 -8.85 -6.11
N ASN A 7 0.73 -8.25 -6.64
CA ASN A 7 1.75 -7.58 -5.82
C ASN A 7 1.17 -6.34 -5.12
N THR A 8 0.38 -5.54 -5.84
CA THR A 8 -0.25 -4.33 -5.28
C THR A 8 -1.20 -4.68 -4.14
N LYS A 9 -2.01 -5.73 -4.31
CA LYS A 9 -2.89 -6.23 -3.25
C LYS A 9 -2.10 -6.74 -2.04
N LEU A 10 -1.02 -7.49 -2.27
CA LEU A 10 -0.17 -8.01 -1.20
C LEU A 10 0.46 -6.87 -0.39
N ILE A 11 0.92 -5.81 -1.06
CA ILE A 11 1.46 -4.62 -0.42
C ILE A 11 0.38 -3.87 0.36
N PHE A 12 -0.83 -3.76 -0.17
CA PHE A 12 -1.95 -3.15 0.55
C PHE A 12 -2.30 -3.93 1.82
N ASP A 13 -2.41 -5.26 1.74
CA ASP A 13 -2.65 -6.10 2.91
C ASP A 13 -1.54 -5.93 3.96
N ALA A 14 -0.27 -5.90 3.53
CA ALA A 14 0.86 -5.61 4.42
C ALA A 14 0.76 -4.21 5.04
N PHE A 15 0.40 -3.20 4.25
CA PHE A 15 0.21 -1.83 4.69
C PHE A 15 -0.83 -1.73 5.81
N VAL A 16 -2.00 -2.34 5.60
CA VAL A 16 -3.09 -2.38 6.60
C VAL A 16 -2.64 -3.08 7.89
N LYS A 17 -1.83 -4.14 7.77
CA LYS A 17 -1.29 -4.85 8.94
C LYS A 17 -0.29 -4.00 9.72
N VAL A 18 0.61 -3.29 9.04
CA VAL A 18 1.63 -2.44 9.67
C VAL A 18 1.02 -1.15 10.23
N SER A 19 0.00 -0.58 9.57
CA SER A 19 -0.74 0.58 10.08
C SER A 19 -1.56 0.24 11.32
N GLY A 20 -1.99 -1.01 11.47
CA GLY A 20 -2.84 -1.46 12.56
C GLY A 20 -4.23 -0.83 12.50
N ALA A 21 -4.95 -0.78 13.62
CA ALA A 21 -6.33 -0.30 13.70
C ALA A 21 -6.51 1.23 13.50
N GLY A 22 -5.43 1.98 13.27
CA GLY A 22 -5.44 3.45 13.23
C GLY A 22 -4.51 4.05 12.17
N ALA A 23 -4.66 5.35 11.95
CA ALA A 23 -3.96 6.19 10.97
C ALA A 23 -2.46 6.38 11.28
N LYS A 24 -1.72 5.28 11.46
CA LYS A 24 -0.28 5.32 11.68
C LYS A 24 0.42 5.67 10.37
N ALA A 25 1.32 6.63 10.44
CA ALA A 25 2.26 6.95 9.38
C ALA A 25 3.19 5.76 9.13
N ILE A 26 3.30 5.32 7.88
CA ILE A 26 4.08 4.16 7.45
C ILE A 26 5.26 4.63 6.61
N LEU A 27 6.46 4.14 6.92
CA LEU A 27 7.62 4.31 6.07
C LEU A 27 7.76 3.10 5.13
N PRO A 28 8.32 3.28 3.91
CA PRO A 28 8.63 2.15 3.04
C PRO A 28 9.54 1.11 3.72
N GLY A 29 10.40 1.55 4.64
CA GLY A 29 11.26 0.68 5.45
C GLY A 29 10.48 -0.26 6.40
N ASP A 30 9.35 0.20 6.96
CA ASP A 30 8.51 -0.64 7.83
C ASP A 30 7.90 -1.80 7.04
N LEU A 31 7.49 -1.54 5.80
CA LEU A 31 6.97 -2.57 4.89
C LEU A 31 8.07 -3.54 4.46
N VAL A 32 9.28 -3.05 4.18
CA VAL A 32 10.44 -3.93 3.88
C VAL A 32 10.69 -4.89 5.04
N GLN A 33 10.66 -4.39 6.27
CA GLN A 33 10.85 -5.21 7.46
C GLN A 33 9.72 -6.25 7.61
N TYR A 34 8.46 -5.82 7.52
CA TYR A 34 7.31 -6.71 7.61
C TYR A 34 7.36 -7.83 6.56
N MET A 35 7.67 -7.50 5.31
CA MET A 35 7.80 -8.47 4.22
C MET A 35 8.91 -9.50 4.47
N ARG A 36 10.03 -9.07 5.03
CA ARG A 36 11.12 -9.98 5.44
C ARG A 36 10.67 -10.94 6.54
N GLU A 37 9.93 -10.45 7.52
CA GLU A 37 9.37 -11.27 8.61
C GLU A 37 8.36 -12.31 8.09
N GLN A 38 7.67 -12.02 6.98
CA GLN A 38 6.77 -12.95 6.30
C GLN A 38 7.49 -13.94 5.36
N ASN A 39 8.83 -13.95 5.32
CA ASN A 39 9.65 -14.72 4.35
C ASN A 39 9.37 -14.40 2.87
N ASP A 40 8.83 -13.21 2.57
CA ASP A 40 8.58 -12.72 1.20
C ASP A 40 9.30 -11.37 0.99
N PRO A 41 10.65 -11.34 1.03
CA PRO A 41 11.39 -10.09 0.98
C PRO A 41 11.20 -9.38 -0.36
N MET A 42 10.69 -8.15 -0.29
CA MET A 42 10.54 -7.27 -1.45
C MET A 42 11.55 -6.12 -1.41
N GLY A 43 12.10 -5.76 -2.57
CA GLY A 43 13.02 -4.63 -2.70
C GLY A 43 12.32 -3.30 -2.41
N ILE A 44 13.02 -2.38 -1.75
CA ILE A 44 12.47 -1.08 -1.33
C ILE A 44 11.89 -0.29 -2.52
N TRP A 45 12.55 -0.30 -3.68
CA TRP A 45 12.06 0.37 -4.89
C TRP A 45 10.79 -0.25 -5.45
N LYS A 46 10.62 -1.57 -5.31
CA LYS A 46 9.39 -2.25 -5.72
C LYS A 46 8.25 -1.86 -4.79
N ILE A 47 8.48 -1.85 -3.47
CA ILE A 47 7.49 -1.37 -2.49
C ILE A 47 7.09 0.07 -2.78
N VAL A 48 8.04 0.97 -3.04
CA VAL A 48 7.75 2.37 -3.39
C VAL A 48 6.91 2.47 -4.67
N GLY A 49 7.21 1.66 -5.69
CA GLY A 49 6.39 1.58 -6.89
C GLY A 49 4.94 1.17 -6.61
N GLU A 50 4.75 0.13 -5.80
CA GLU A 50 3.41 -0.34 -5.41
C GLU A 50 2.68 0.68 -4.53
N LEU A 51 3.38 1.39 -3.63
CA LEU A 51 2.80 2.49 -2.84
C LEU A 51 2.32 3.64 -3.72
N ASN A 52 3.09 4.02 -4.75
CA ASN A 52 2.65 5.00 -5.73
C ASN A 52 1.38 4.53 -6.46
N THR A 53 1.31 3.26 -6.86
CA THR A 53 0.08 2.70 -7.43
C THR A 53 -1.08 2.76 -6.44
N LEU A 54 -0.88 2.43 -5.17
CA LEU A 54 -1.92 2.55 -4.13
C LEU A 54 -2.38 4.00 -3.91
N ASN A 55 -1.47 4.97 -4.06
CA ASN A 55 -1.75 6.39 -3.98
C ASN A 55 -2.60 6.87 -5.17
N GLU A 56 -2.25 6.43 -6.38
CA GLU A 56 -3.02 6.70 -7.60
C GLU A 56 -4.42 6.07 -7.53
N LEU A 57 -4.56 4.94 -6.84
CA LEU A 57 -5.83 4.29 -6.56
C LEU A 57 -6.62 4.97 -5.42
N GLY A 58 -6.05 5.97 -4.73
CA GLY A 58 -6.70 6.69 -3.63
C GLY A 58 -6.83 5.89 -2.33
N LEU A 59 -6.12 4.77 -2.21
CA LEU A 59 -6.19 3.89 -1.02
C LEU A 59 -5.29 4.39 0.11
N ILE A 60 -4.17 5.01 -0.25
CA ILE A 60 -3.22 5.62 0.68
C ILE A 60 -2.87 7.04 0.21
N GLN A 61 -2.31 7.85 1.11
CA GLN A 61 -1.79 9.18 0.78
C GLN A 61 -0.32 9.28 1.15
N PHE A 62 0.46 9.92 0.28
CA PHE A 62 1.79 10.41 0.66
C PHE A 62 1.69 11.77 1.34
N ASP A 63 2.22 11.89 2.55
CA ASP A 63 2.46 13.15 3.24
C ASP A 63 3.89 13.62 2.90
N GLU A 64 3.99 14.69 2.11
CA GLU A 64 5.27 15.28 1.70
C GLU A 64 6.03 15.96 2.85
N GLU A 65 5.34 16.46 3.88
CA GLU A 65 5.98 17.14 5.02
C GLU A 65 6.71 16.12 5.91
N SER A 66 6.09 14.97 6.12
CA SER A 66 6.61 13.90 6.98
C SER A 66 7.36 12.82 6.20
N ALA A 67 7.30 12.83 4.87
CA ALA A 67 7.77 11.77 3.98
C ALA A 67 7.20 10.38 4.34
N THR A 68 5.94 10.34 4.79
CA THR A 68 5.26 9.14 5.28
C THR A 68 4.00 8.83 4.50
N TRP A 69 3.59 7.56 4.56
CA TRP A 69 2.38 7.08 3.92
C TRP A 69 1.27 6.89 4.95
N HIS A 70 0.05 7.29 4.60
CA HIS A 70 -1.12 7.21 5.48
C HIS A 70 -2.23 6.41 4.80
N LEU A 71 -2.91 5.56 5.57
CA LEU A 71 -4.08 4.85 5.08
C LEU A 71 -5.26 5.83 4.93
N ILE A 72 -5.82 5.96 3.73
CA ILE A 72 -7.06 6.72 3.51
C ILE A 72 -8.26 5.77 3.58
N GLU A 73 -8.17 4.64 2.87
CA GLU A 73 -9.27 3.67 2.74
C GLU A 73 -8.89 2.31 3.36
N LYS A 74 -9.79 1.74 4.14
CA LYS A 74 -9.58 0.45 4.84
C LYS A 74 -9.99 -0.75 4.00
N SER A 75 -10.70 -0.54 2.89
CA SER A 75 -11.16 -1.59 2.00
C SER A 75 -10.44 -1.52 0.65
N TRP A 76 -9.79 -2.62 0.26
CA TRP A 76 -9.36 -2.80 -1.13
C TRP A 76 -10.61 -3.00 -1.99
N ASP A 77 -11.10 -1.91 -2.55
CA ASP A 77 -12.14 -1.96 -3.57
C ASP A 77 -11.52 -1.57 -4.92
N PRO A 78 -11.08 -2.55 -5.74
CA PRO A 78 -10.51 -2.27 -7.04
C PRO A 78 -11.60 -1.83 -8.03
N THR A 79 -12.85 -1.63 -7.59
CA THR A 79 -13.83 -1.00 -8.45
C THR A 79 -13.44 0.46 -8.61
N TRP A 80 -12.84 0.75 -9.76
CA TRP A 80 -13.40 1.78 -10.62
C TRP A 80 -14.90 1.51 -10.68
N SER A 81 -15.60 2.03 -9.67
CA SER A 81 -17.05 2.05 -9.64
C SER A 81 -17.44 2.59 -11.00
N GLN A 82 -18.14 1.75 -11.75
CA GLN A 82 -18.78 2.05 -13.01
C GLN A 82 -19.28 3.49 -12.92
N THR A 83 -18.55 4.44 -13.53
CA THR A 83 -19.07 5.78 -13.71
C THR A 83 -20.26 5.60 -14.62
N ALA A 84 -21.42 5.78 -13.99
CA ALA A 84 -22.74 5.87 -14.56
C ALA A 84 -22.74 6.44 -15.98
N VAL A 85 -23.35 5.70 -16.89
CA VAL A 85 -24.12 6.21 -18.04
C VAL A 85 -25.37 5.35 -18.17
#